data_AF-A0A6F9CAH8-F1
#
_entry.id   AF-A0A6F9CAH8-F1
#
_cell.length_a   1.000
_cell.length_b   1.000
_cell.length_c   1.000
_cell.angle_alpha   90.00
_cell.angle_beta   90.00
_cell.angle_gamma   90.00
#
_symmetry.space_group_name_H-M   'P 1'
#
loop_
_entity.id
_entity.type
_entity.pdbx_description
1 polymer ?
#
loop_
_entity_poly.entity_id
_entity_poly.type
_entity_poly.pdbx_seq_one_letter_code
_entity_poly.pdbx_strand_id
1 'polypeptide(L)'
;MKMTTTNMMDMFEEGKVLKICAPMVRYSKLAFRSLVRKFDCDICFTPMIVAPDFMRSVKARDSEFTTNEADRPLIVQFAASDAQTLADAACVVAPFSDGVDLNCGCPQRWAMSEGYGACLINKPELVKDMVRHVRNQVDNPNYTASIKIRIHKDLRRTVDLCQKAEAAGVSWITVHGRTAEERHQPVHIDAIKTIKDSLSVPVIANGDIKTLRDV
;
A
#
# COMPACT_ATOMS: atom_id res chain seq x y z
N MET A 1 -3.78 10.99 -29.74
CA MET A 1 -4.10 9.56 -29.51
C MET A 1 -4.54 9.45 -28.06
N LYS A 2 -5.85 9.26 -27.78
CA LYS A 2 -6.31 9.10 -26.39
C LYS A 2 -5.70 7.81 -25.86
N MET A 3 -4.77 7.89 -24.92
CA MET A 3 -4.36 6.72 -24.15
C MET A 3 -5.61 6.19 -23.48
N THR A 4 -6.09 5.01 -23.91
CA THR A 4 -7.04 4.24 -23.13
C THR A 4 -6.34 3.95 -21.82
N THR A 5 -6.71 4.69 -20.78
CA THR A 5 -6.21 4.46 -19.43
C THR A 5 -6.77 3.12 -18.98
N THR A 6 -6.01 2.04 -19.18
CA THR A 6 -6.32 0.74 -18.58
C THR A 6 -6.49 0.95 -17.09
N ASN A 7 -7.63 0.53 -16.54
CA ASN A 7 -7.87 0.65 -15.11
C ASN A 7 -6.92 -0.33 -14.41
N MET A 8 -6.18 0.15 -13.41
CA MET A 8 -5.24 -0.70 -12.69
C MET A 8 -5.92 -1.91 -12.03
N MET A 9 -7.22 -1.81 -11.75
CA MET A 9 -8.03 -2.92 -11.24
C MET A 9 -8.19 -4.07 -12.23
N ASP A 10 -8.16 -3.80 -13.55
CA ASP A 10 -8.30 -4.82 -14.60
C ASP A 10 -7.17 -5.87 -14.51
N MET A 11 -5.97 -5.45 -14.07
CA MET A 11 -4.82 -6.33 -13.88
C MET A 11 -5.09 -7.47 -12.89
N PHE A 12 -6.00 -7.29 -11.92
CA PHE A 12 -6.34 -8.30 -10.91
C PHE A 12 -7.34 -9.35 -11.42
N GLU A 13 -7.99 -9.13 -12.57
CA GLU A 13 -9.04 -10.00 -13.11
C GLU A 13 -8.51 -10.97 -14.18
N GLU A 14 -7.33 -10.72 -14.75
CA GLU A 14 -6.81 -11.41 -15.94
C GLU A 14 -6.33 -12.87 -15.71
N GLY A 15 -6.56 -13.45 -14.53
CA GLY A 15 -6.10 -14.83 -14.21
C GLY A 15 -4.58 -15.01 -14.26
N LYS A 16 -3.82 -13.91 -14.34
CA LYS A 16 -2.36 -13.85 -14.39
C LYS A 16 -1.82 -13.56 -12.99
N VAL A 17 -0.69 -14.18 -12.67
CA VAL A 17 0.10 -13.83 -11.47
C VAL A 17 0.69 -12.42 -11.65
N LEU A 18 0.33 -11.50 -10.75
CA LEU A 18 0.90 -10.16 -10.70
C LEU A 18 2.18 -10.13 -9.85
N LYS A 19 3.28 -9.65 -10.43
CA LYS A 19 4.56 -9.43 -9.75
C LYS A 19 4.63 -8.00 -9.25
N ILE A 20 4.55 -7.85 -7.93
CA ILE A 20 4.44 -6.54 -7.27
C ILE A 20 5.69 -6.27 -6.42
N CYS A 21 6.41 -5.20 -6.72
CA CYS A 21 7.55 -4.75 -5.93
C CYS A 21 7.06 -4.06 -4.66
N ALA A 22 7.29 -4.69 -3.52
CA ALA A 22 6.92 -4.17 -2.21
C ALA A 22 7.64 -2.84 -1.85
N PRO A 23 7.02 -1.99 -1.02
CA PRO A 23 7.65 -0.77 -0.50
C PRO A 23 8.78 -1.11 0.46
N MET A 24 9.98 -0.57 0.21
CA MET A 24 11.17 -0.83 1.00
C MET A 24 11.92 0.48 1.25
N VAL A 25 11.92 0.93 2.51
CA VAL A 25 12.62 2.15 2.96
C VAL A 25 14.09 2.09 2.50
N ARG A 26 14.58 3.18 1.88
CA ARG A 26 15.90 3.32 1.23
C ARG A 26 16.16 2.50 -0.04
N TYR A 27 15.36 1.48 -0.35
CA TYR A 27 15.59 0.60 -1.51
C TYR A 27 14.71 0.97 -2.70
N SER A 28 13.38 0.93 -2.56
CA SER A 28 12.44 1.03 -3.69
C SER A 28 12.30 2.44 -4.28
N LYS A 29 13.39 3.22 -4.32
CA LYS A 29 13.52 4.49 -5.05
C LYS A 29 13.52 4.25 -6.57
N LEU A 30 13.39 5.33 -7.35
CA LEU A 30 13.22 5.28 -8.80
C LEU A 30 14.24 4.37 -9.51
N ALA A 31 15.52 4.46 -9.20
CA ALA A 31 16.55 3.63 -9.84
C ALA A 31 16.30 2.11 -9.63
N PHE A 32 15.86 1.71 -8.44
CA PHE A 32 15.52 0.31 -8.15
C PHE A 32 14.23 -0.11 -8.86
N ARG A 33 13.18 0.74 -8.83
CA ARG A 33 11.92 0.46 -9.54
C ARG A 33 12.15 0.32 -11.05
N SER A 34 12.94 1.22 -11.64
CA SER A 34 13.35 1.13 -13.04
C SER A 34 14.11 -0.15 -13.37
N LEU A 35 14.92 -0.67 -12.44
CA LEU A 35 15.62 -1.93 -12.63
C LEU A 35 14.65 -3.11 -12.60
N VAL A 36 13.80 -3.24 -11.57
CA VAL A 36 12.90 -4.40 -11.44
C VAL A 36 11.83 -4.44 -12.54
N ARG A 37 11.45 -3.29 -13.10
CA ARG A 37 10.57 -3.24 -14.28
C ARG A 37 11.19 -3.90 -15.52
N LYS A 38 12.52 -3.90 -15.66
CA LYS A 38 13.22 -4.65 -16.74
C LYS A 38 13.13 -6.16 -16.57
N PHE A 39 12.69 -6.64 -15.40
CA PHE A 39 12.43 -8.04 -15.08
C PHE A 39 10.92 -8.29 -14.96
N ASP A 40 10.12 -7.56 -15.74
CA ASP A 40 8.68 -7.73 -15.87
C ASP A 40 7.92 -7.57 -14.54
N CYS A 41 8.35 -6.63 -13.68
CA CYS A 41 7.56 -6.27 -12.50
C CYS A 41 6.35 -5.43 -12.91
N ASP A 42 5.15 -5.93 -12.63
CA ASP A 42 3.90 -5.34 -13.10
C ASP A 42 3.54 -4.05 -12.32
N ILE A 43 3.72 -4.04 -10.99
CA ILE A 43 3.39 -2.88 -10.12
C ILE A 43 4.56 -2.59 -9.19
N CYS A 44 4.91 -1.32 -9.00
CA CYS A 44 5.93 -0.92 -8.03
C CYS A 44 5.40 0.07 -6.99
N PHE A 45 5.89 -0.05 -5.76
CA PHE A 45 5.64 0.90 -4.68
C PHE A 45 6.87 1.76 -4.40
N THR A 46 6.66 3.03 -4.04
CA THR A 46 7.72 3.89 -3.50
C THR A 46 8.26 3.34 -2.16
N PRO A 47 9.35 3.89 -1.61
CA PRO A 47 9.61 3.73 -0.19
C PRO A 47 8.44 4.30 0.63
N MET A 48 8.36 3.94 1.91
CA MET A 48 7.41 4.59 2.83
C MET A 48 7.81 6.05 3.04
N ILE A 49 6.94 6.99 2.66
CA ILE A 49 7.13 8.43 2.79
C ILE A 49 6.32 8.95 3.99
N VAL A 50 6.90 9.80 4.84
CA VAL A 50 6.16 10.41 5.97
C VAL A 50 5.33 11.58 5.45
N ALA A 51 3.99 11.45 5.44
CA ALA A 51 3.10 12.42 4.80
C ALA A 51 3.20 13.84 5.41
N PRO A 52 3.25 14.04 6.74
CA PRO A 52 3.44 15.38 7.31
C PRO A 52 4.73 16.07 6.87
N ASP A 53 5.83 15.32 6.72
CA ASP A 53 7.12 15.88 6.31
C ASP A 53 7.12 16.22 4.81
N PHE A 54 6.51 15.34 4.01
CA PHE A 54 6.29 15.54 2.58
C PHE A 54 5.46 16.80 2.28
N MET A 55 4.42 17.05 3.09
CA MET A 55 3.58 18.24 2.94
C MET A 55 4.27 19.52 3.45
N ARG A 56 5.05 19.43 4.53
CA ARG A 56 5.68 20.59 5.17
C ARG A 56 6.93 21.09 4.45
N SER A 57 7.69 20.22 3.80
CA SER A 57 9.02 20.56 3.28
C SER A 57 9.22 20.10 1.83
N VAL A 58 9.43 21.07 0.94
CA VAL A 58 9.82 20.81 -0.46
C VAL A 58 11.09 19.96 -0.52
N LYS A 59 12.08 20.26 0.32
CA LYS A 59 13.33 19.48 0.39
C LYS A 59 13.09 18.02 0.79
N ALA A 60 12.19 17.76 1.75
CA ALA A 60 11.85 16.39 2.14
C ALA A 60 11.12 15.67 1.00
N ARG A 61 10.15 16.34 0.38
CA ARG A 61 9.41 15.83 -0.78
C ARG A 61 10.34 15.44 -1.92
N ASP A 62 11.25 16.31 -2.33
CA ASP A 62 12.17 16.06 -3.45
C ASP A 62 13.19 14.95 -3.15
N SER A 63 13.50 14.72 -1.87
CA SER A 63 14.43 13.66 -1.45
C SER A 63 13.78 12.27 -1.39
N GLU A 64 12.51 12.21 -1.01
CA GLU A 64 11.77 10.97 -0.77
C GLU A 64 10.95 10.53 -1.98
N PHE A 65 10.42 11.47 -2.78
CA PHE A 65 9.60 11.18 -3.96
C PHE A 65 10.30 11.60 -5.26
N THR A 66 10.63 10.60 -6.07
CA THR A 66 11.16 10.77 -7.43
C THR A 66 10.48 9.76 -8.34
N THR A 67 10.12 10.18 -9.55
CA THR A 67 9.48 9.33 -10.59
C THR A 67 9.83 9.84 -11.99
N ASN A 68 9.42 9.12 -13.03
CA ASN A 68 9.46 9.53 -14.44
C ASN A 68 8.29 8.89 -15.21
N GLU A 69 8.14 9.22 -16.49
CA GLU A 69 7.02 8.74 -17.33
C GLU A 69 6.98 7.20 -17.49
N ALA A 70 8.13 6.53 -17.41
CA ALA A 70 8.23 5.08 -17.55
C ALA A 70 8.00 4.32 -16.23
N ASP A 71 7.90 5.03 -15.10
CA ASP A 71 7.66 4.42 -13.79
C ASP A 71 6.17 4.33 -13.49
N ARG A 72 5.45 3.56 -14.31
CA ARG A 72 4.02 3.25 -14.13
C ARG A 72 3.76 1.78 -14.49
N PRO A 73 2.79 1.09 -13.83
CA PRO A 73 1.96 1.54 -12.71
C PRO A 73 2.73 1.74 -11.39
N LEU A 74 2.57 2.90 -10.74
CA LEU A 74 3.26 3.30 -9.51
C LEU A 74 2.29 3.64 -8.39
N ILE A 75 2.56 3.08 -7.20
CA ILE A 75 1.83 3.37 -5.97
C ILE A 75 2.73 4.09 -4.98
N VAL A 76 2.27 5.25 -4.49
CA VAL A 76 3.01 6.00 -3.46
C VAL A 76 2.56 5.55 -2.08
N GLN A 77 3.46 4.96 -1.30
CA GLN A 77 3.15 4.57 0.07
C GLN A 77 3.44 5.69 1.07
N PHE A 78 2.44 6.08 1.84
CA PHE A 78 2.58 7.04 2.93
C PHE A 78 2.49 6.38 4.32
N ALA A 79 3.22 6.96 5.26
CA ALA A 79 2.96 6.90 6.69
C ALA A 79 2.19 8.16 7.10
N ALA A 80 1.00 7.98 7.66
CA ALA A 80 0.12 9.07 8.10
C ALA A 80 -0.66 8.62 9.35
N SER A 81 -1.08 9.58 10.17
CA SER A 81 -1.82 9.36 11.42
C SER A 81 -3.15 10.11 11.48
N ASP A 82 -3.49 10.86 10.42
CA ASP A 82 -4.76 11.56 10.25
C ASP A 82 -5.22 11.55 8.78
N ALA A 83 -6.52 11.73 8.58
CA ALA A 83 -7.17 11.58 7.27
C ALA A 83 -6.91 12.74 6.31
N GLN A 84 -6.84 13.97 6.81
CA GLN A 84 -6.68 15.14 5.95
C GLN A 84 -5.26 15.19 5.37
N THR A 85 -4.23 14.98 6.20
CA THR A 85 -2.84 14.98 5.74
C THR A 85 -2.58 13.88 4.70
N LEU A 86 -3.15 12.68 4.89
CA LEU A 86 -3.00 11.60 3.90
C LEU A 86 -3.65 11.98 2.57
N ALA A 87 -4.85 12.54 2.61
CA ALA A 87 -5.60 12.90 1.41
C ALA A 87 -4.97 14.08 0.67
N ASP A 88 -4.50 15.11 1.38
CA ASP A 88 -3.73 16.21 0.79
C ASP A 88 -2.45 15.70 0.10
N ALA A 89 -1.71 14.80 0.75
CA ALA A 89 -0.52 14.19 0.18
C ALA A 89 -0.85 13.34 -1.06
N ALA A 90 -1.96 12.60 -1.04
CA ALA A 90 -2.45 11.84 -2.19
C ALA A 90 -2.78 12.75 -3.39
N CYS A 91 -3.44 13.88 -3.17
CA CYS A 91 -3.72 14.87 -4.21
C CYS A 91 -2.44 15.43 -4.86
N VAL A 92 -1.39 15.68 -4.06
CA VAL A 92 -0.10 16.17 -4.58
C VAL A 92 0.59 15.15 -5.49
N VAL A 93 0.52 13.85 -5.17
CA VAL A 93 1.19 12.81 -5.96
C VAL A 93 0.34 12.27 -7.10
N ALA A 94 -0.98 12.46 -7.08
CA ALA A 94 -1.92 11.90 -8.06
C ALA A 94 -1.55 12.15 -9.54
N PRO A 95 -1.01 13.32 -9.95
CA PRO A 95 -0.56 13.54 -11.33
C PRO A 95 0.64 12.67 -11.75
N PHE A 96 1.36 12.10 -10.79
CA PHE A 96 2.65 11.43 -10.96
C PHE A 96 2.63 9.93 -10.63
N SER A 97 1.51 9.41 -10.15
CA SER A 97 1.31 8.01 -9.78
C SER A 97 -0.06 7.50 -10.23
N ASP A 98 -0.33 6.22 -10.01
CA ASP A 98 -1.58 5.55 -10.37
C ASP A 98 -2.43 5.22 -9.13
N GLY A 99 -1.83 5.37 -7.94
CA GLY A 99 -2.52 5.22 -6.68
C GLY A 99 -1.66 5.58 -5.47
N VAL A 100 -2.30 5.52 -4.31
CA VAL A 100 -1.69 5.73 -2.99
C VAL A 100 -1.91 4.52 -2.09
N ASP A 101 -0.97 4.26 -1.19
CA ASP A 101 -1.06 3.21 -0.19
C ASP A 101 -0.80 3.76 1.21
N LEU A 102 -1.58 3.31 2.20
CA LEU A 102 -1.33 3.61 3.60
C LEU A 102 -0.54 2.48 4.27
N ASN A 103 0.63 2.81 4.82
CA ASN A 103 1.41 1.87 5.62
C ASN A 103 0.76 1.64 7.00
N CYS A 104 0.18 0.47 7.18
CA CYS A 104 -0.37 -0.03 8.44
C CYS A 104 0.43 -1.24 8.98
N GLY A 105 1.68 -1.43 8.54
CA GLY A 105 2.41 -2.68 8.76
C GLY A 105 3.83 -2.53 9.30
N CYS A 106 4.40 -1.32 9.33
CA CYS A 106 5.76 -1.08 9.79
C CYS A 106 5.87 -1.25 11.33
N PRO A 107 6.65 -2.22 11.86
CA PRO A 107 6.79 -2.43 13.29
C PRO A 107 7.92 -1.61 13.92
N GLN A 108 8.50 -0.65 13.19
CA GLN A 108 9.59 0.18 13.70
C GLN A 108 9.09 1.04 14.87
N ARG A 109 9.84 1.02 15.99
CA ARG A 109 9.41 1.70 17.23
C ARG A 109 9.15 3.19 17.02
N TRP A 110 10.01 3.86 16.26
CA TRP A 110 9.86 5.29 15.94
C TRP A 110 8.59 5.57 15.13
N ALA A 111 8.23 4.68 14.19
CA ALA A 111 7.03 4.88 13.38
C ALA A 111 5.78 4.71 14.25
N MET A 112 5.77 3.69 15.11
CA MET A 112 4.65 3.44 16.02
C MET A 112 4.50 4.52 17.09
N SER A 113 5.59 5.12 17.59
CA SER A 113 5.52 6.22 18.56
C SER A 113 4.91 7.49 17.97
N GLU A 114 5.12 7.73 16.67
CA GLU A 114 4.49 8.84 15.92
C GLU A 114 3.06 8.50 15.45
N GLY A 115 2.55 7.32 15.78
CA GLY A 115 1.20 6.90 15.40
C GLY A 115 1.09 6.31 13.98
N TYR A 116 2.20 5.94 13.36
CA TYR A 116 2.25 5.32 12.03
C TYR A 116 2.47 3.80 12.07
N GLY A 117 2.25 3.15 10.93
CA GLY A 117 2.65 1.75 10.72
C GLY A 117 1.80 0.77 11.51
N ALA A 118 2.44 -0.23 12.11
CA ALA A 118 1.76 -1.37 12.71
C ALA A 118 0.87 -1.03 13.92
N CYS A 119 0.94 0.17 14.49
CA CYS A 119 -0.02 0.56 15.52
C CYS A 119 -1.43 0.84 14.94
N LEU A 120 -1.53 1.18 13.64
CA LEU A 120 -2.78 1.50 12.95
C LEU A 120 -3.73 0.30 12.82
N ILE A 121 -3.23 -0.94 12.84
CA ILE A 121 -4.10 -2.12 12.83
C ILE A 121 -5.00 -2.21 14.08
N ASN A 122 -4.69 -1.44 15.13
CA ASN A 122 -5.54 -1.30 16.32
C ASN A 122 -6.56 -0.15 16.23
N LYS A 123 -6.58 0.60 15.11
CA LYS A 123 -7.40 1.79 14.91
C LYS A 123 -8.24 1.68 13.62
N PRO A 124 -9.14 0.68 13.51
CA PRO A 124 -9.83 0.40 12.26
C PRO A 124 -10.72 1.56 11.77
N GLU A 125 -11.36 2.32 12.66
CA GLU A 125 -12.14 3.50 12.27
C GLU A 125 -11.26 4.61 11.68
N LEU A 126 -10.07 4.82 12.23
CA LEU A 126 -9.12 5.81 11.69
C LEU A 126 -8.61 5.39 10.30
N VAL A 127 -8.30 4.11 10.09
CA VAL A 127 -7.87 3.60 8.78
C VAL A 127 -9.00 3.76 7.75
N LYS A 128 -10.23 3.40 8.13
CA LYS A 128 -11.43 3.62 7.32
C LYS A 128 -11.61 5.10 6.96
N ASP A 129 -11.45 6.00 7.92
CA ASP A 129 -11.57 7.44 7.69
C ASP A 129 -10.49 7.96 6.73
N MET A 130 -9.24 7.53 6.91
CA MET A 130 -8.12 7.85 6.02
C MET A 130 -8.38 7.40 4.58
N VAL A 131 -8.79 6.15 4.38
CA VAL A 131 -9.14 5.62 3.03
C VAL A 131 -10.27 6.42 2.40
N ARG A 132 -11.34 6.67 3.17
CA ARG A 132 -12.51 7.42 2.69
C ARG A 132 -12.16 8.87 2.28
N HIS A 133 -11.29 9.55 3.01
CA HIS A 133 -10.88 10.91 2.66
C HIS A 133 -10.08 10.95 1.36
N VAL A 134 -9.14 10.02 1.18
CA VAL A 134 -8.40 9.88 -0.08
C VAL A 134 -9.37 9.66 -1.25
N ARG A 135 -10.30 8.71 -1.12
CA ARG A 135 -11.30 8.40 -2.16
C ARG A 135 -12.19 9.60 -2.51
N ASN A 136 -12.47 10.47 -1.56
CA ASN A 136 -13.33 11.64 -1.77
C ASN A 136 -12.59 12.85 -2.33
N GLN A 137 -11.30 13.03 -2.02
CA GLN A 137 -10.55 14.24 -2.38
C GLN A 137 -9.77 14.12 -3.68
N VAL A 138 -9.33 12.91 -4.07
CA VAL A 138 -8.62 12.72 -5.33
C VAL A 138 -9.63 12.70 -6.48
N ASP A 139 -9.60 13.73 -7.33
CA ASP A 139 -10.48 13.89 -8.49
C ASP A 139 -10.04 13.03 -9.69
N ASN A 140 -9.98 11.71 -9.47
CA ASN A 140 -9.76 10.70 -10.49
C ASN A 140 -10.36 9.36 -10.02
N PRO A 141 -11.48 8.90 -10.62
CA PRO A 141 -12.14 7.67 -10.18
C PRO A 141 -11.27 6.41 -10.32
N ASN A 142 -10.32 6.43 -11.26
CA ASN A 142 -9.39 5.33 -11.53
C ASN A 142 -8.13 5.36 -10.63
N TYR A 143 -7.93 6.43 -9.86
CA TYR A 143 -6.80 6.51 -8.93
C TYR A 143 -7.03 5.58 -7.76
N THR A 144 -6.11 4.67 -7.49
CA THR A 144 -6.35 3.61 -6.50
C THR A 144 -5.95 4.06 -5.09
N ALA A 145 -6.62 3.50 -4.08
CA ALA A 145 -6.27 3.71 -2.67
C ALA A 145 -6.17 2.36 -1.99
N SER A 146 -4.97 1.97 -1.54
CA SER A 146 -4.73 0.68 -0.89
C SER A 146 -4.21 0.83 0.54
N ILE A 147 -4.20 -0.29 1.27
CA ILE A 147 -3.50 -0.37 2.56
C ILE A 147 -2.58 -1.59 2.59
N LYS A 148 -1.44 -1.47 3.28
CA LYS A 148 -0.56 -2.60 3.59
C LYS A 148 -0.53 -2.86 5.09
N ILE A 149 -0.98 -4.05 5.50
CA ILE A 149 -1.14 -4.42 6.91
C ILE A 149 -0.21 -5.57 7.32
N ARG A 150 -0.12 -5.78 8.64
CA ARG A 150 0.26 -7.03 9.30
C ARG A 150 -0.97 -7.63 10.00
N ILE A 151 -0.91 -8.91 10.34
CA ILE A 151 -2.04 -9.61 10.97
C ILE A 151 -2.03 -9.46 12.51
N HIS A 152 -3.20 -9.57 13.12
CA HIS A 152 -3.36 -9.76 14.57
C HIS A 152 -3.22 -11.24 14.91
N LYS A 153 -2.88 -11.53 16.18
CA LYS A 153 -3.01 -12.90 16.72
C LYS A 153 -4.47 -13.38 16.71
N ASP A 154 -5.40 -12.48 17.03
CA ASP A 154 -6.83 -12.72 16.83
C ASP A 154 -7.25 -12.24 15.44
N LEU A 155 -7.37 -13.18 14.50
CA LEU A 155 -7.70 -12.87 13.10
C LEU A 155 -9.04 -12.15 12.92
N ARG A 156 -9.99 -12.28 13.86
CA ARG A 156 -11.27 -11.55 13.79
C ARG A 156 -11.05 -10.04 13.77
N ARG A 157 -10.02 -9.55 14.49
CA ARG A 157 -9.64 -8.13 14.50
C ARG A 157 -9.04 -7.69 13.16
N THR A 158 -8.29 -8.56 12.50
CA THR A 158 -7.77 -8.27 11.16
C THR A 158 -8.88 -8.26 10.12
N VAL A 159 -9.82 -9.20 10.18
CA VAL A 159 -11.00 -9.24 9.30
C VAL A 159 -11.86 -7.98 9.50
N ASP A 160 -12.15 -7.58 10.75
CA ASP A 160 -12.88 -6.33 11.05
C ASP A 160 -12.22 -5.09 10.43
N LEU A 161 -10.90 -4.95 10.59
CA LEU A 161 -10.13 -3.87 9.95
C LEU A 161 -10.27 -3.88 8.43
N CYS A 162 -10.10 -5.06 7.81
CA CYS A 162 -10.16 -5.21 6.36
C CYS A 162 -11.55 -4.89 5.80
N GLN A 163 -12.61 -5.39 6.43
CA GLN A 163 -13.99 -5.15 6.00
C GLN A 163 -14.38 -3.68 6.13
N LYS A 164 -13.88 -2.98 7.17
CA LYS A 164 -14.08 -1.53 7.31
C LYS A 164 -13.32 -0.74 6.25
N ALA A 165 -12.11 -1.16 5.88
CA ALA A 165 -11.36 -0.55 4.79
C ALA A 165 -12.05 -0.80 3.43
N GLU A 166 -12.57 -2.00 3.19
CA GLU A 166 -13.38 -2.33 2.01
C GLU A 166 -14.64 -1.46 1.93
N ALA A 167 -15.39 -1.33 3.02
CA ALA A 167 -16.57 -0.47 3.07
C ALA A 167 -16.25 1.02 2.85
N ALA A 168 -15.00 1.46 3.12
CA ALA A 168 -14.52 2.81 2.80
C ALA A 168 -14.07 2.98 1.34
N GLY A 169 -14.06 1.91 0.54
CA GLY A 169 -13.67 1.94 -0.87
C GLY A 169 -12.17 1.73 -1.11
N VAL A 170 -11.49 0.94 -0.27
CA VAL A 170 -10.12 0.49 -0.59
C VAL A 170 -10.12 -0.30 -1.90
N SER A 171 -9.13 -0.07 -2.75
CA SER A 171 -8.99 -0.77 -4.03
C SER A 171 -8.49 -2.20 -3.84
N TRP A 172 -7.54 -2.42 -2.93
CA TRP A 172 -7.07 -3.74 -2.49
C TRP A 172 -6.38 -3.66 -1.13
N ILE A 173 -6.12 -4.81 -0.53
CA ILE A 173 -5.36 -4.92 0.73
C ILE A 173 -4.13 -5.80 0.53
N THR A 174 -2.96 -5.27 0.88
CA THR A 174 -1.74 -6.09 0.94
C THR A 174 -1.55 -6.62 2.35
N VAL A 175 -1.48 -7.94 2.51
CA VAL A 175 -1.35 -8.61 3.81
C VAL A 175 0.04 -9.22 3.94
N HIS A 176 0.86 -8.64 4.81
CA HIS A 176 2.00 -9.37 5.34
C HIS A 176 1.48 -10.34 6.40
N GLY A 177 1.46 -11.64 6.11
CA GLY A 177 0.94 -12.70 6.99
C GLY A 177 1.80 -12.98 8.23
N ARG A 178 2.36 -11.96 8.87
CA ARG A 178 3.07 -12.01 10.15
C ARG A 178 2.46 -10.98 11.10
N THR A 179 2.48 -11.26 12.40
CA THR A 179 2.16 -10.24 13.41
C THR A 179 3.25 -9.17 13.50
N ALA A 180 2.99 -8.06 14.17
CA ALA A 180 3.97 -7.00 14.34
C ALA A 180 5.22 -7.46 15.12
N GLU A 181 5.06 -8.43 16.03
CA GLU A 181 6.13 -9.00 16.84
C GLU A 181 6.98 -10.02 16.08
N GLU A 182 6.40 -10.66 15.07
CA GLU A 182 7.08 -11.65 14.24
C GLU A 182 8.03 -11.02 13.23
N ARG A 183 9.30 -11.40 13.29
CA ARG A 183 10.35 -10.88 12.38
C ARG A 183 10.71 -11.90 11.31
N HIS A 184 11.04 -13.12 11.73
CA HIS A 184 11.61 -14.18 10.89
C HIS A 184 10.79 -15.48 10.94
N GLN A 185 9.71 -15.50 11.72
CA GLN A 185 8.78 -16.63 11.81
C GLN A 185 8.15 -16.92 10.44
N PRO A 186 7.74 -18.16 10.13
CA PRO A 186 7.04 -18.44 8.88
C PRO A 186 5.81 -17.55 8.68
N VAL A 187 5.50 -17.22 7.42
CA VAL A 187 4.27 -16.50 7.09
C VAL A 187 3.05 -17.40 7.29
N HIS A 188 2.02 -16.85 7.93
CA HIS A 188 0.72 -17.49 8.14
C HIS A 188 -0.13 -17.39 6.87
N ILE A 189 0.07 -18.31 5.91
CA ILE A 189 -0.68 -18.33 4.64
C ILE A 189 -2.19 -18.55 4.87
N ASP A 190 -2.56 -19.42 5.82
CA ASP A 190 -3.97 -19.66 6.16
C ASP A 190 -4.68 -18.40 6.69
N ALA A 191 -3.94 -17.52 7.37
CA ALA A 191 -4.47 -16.23 7.80
C ALA A 191 -4.75 -15.32 6.60
N ILE A 192 -3.84 -15.26 5.62
CA ILE A 192 -4.04 -14.50 4.38
C ILE A 192 -5.25 -15.04 3.62
N LYS A 193 -5.39 -16.36 3.52
CA LYS A 193 -6.54 -17.02 2.89
C LYS A 193 -7.85 -16.63 3.59
N THR A 194 -7.91 -16.75 4.92
CA THR A 194 -9.08 -16.37 5.72
C THR A 194 -9.49 -14.91 5.45
N ILE A 195 -8.52 -14.00 5.37
CA ILE A 195 -8.78 -12.59 5.04
C ILE A 195 -9.30 -12.45 3.61
N LYS A 196 -8.68 -13.11 2.62
CA LYS A 196 -9.15 -13.07 1.22
C LYS A 196 -10.58 -13.59 1.07
N ASP A 197 -10.92 -14.67 1.75
CA ASP A 197 -12.26 -15.29 1.71
C ASP A 197 -13.33 -14.38 2.35
N SER A 198 -12.93 -13.40 3.17
CA SER A 198 -13.82 -12.45 3.84
C SER A 198 -14.04 -11.13 3.08
N LEU A 199 -13.40 -10.95 1.91
CA LEU A 199 -13.38 -9.70 1.15
C LEU A 199 -13.70 -9.94 -0.33
N SER A 200 -14.40 -8.99 -0.91
CA SER A 200 -14.66 -8.94 -2.35
C SER A 200 -13.50 -8.32 -3.12
N VAL A 201 -12.82 -7.32 -2.53
CA VAL A 201 -11.65 -6.68 -3.14
C VAL A 201 -10.45 -7.65 -3.26
N PRO A 202 -9.48 -7.38 -4.16
CA PRO A 202 -8.25 -8.14 -4.22
C PRO A 202 -7.45 -8.11 -2.91
N VAL A 203 -6.79 -9.23 -2.61
CA VAL A 203 -5.83 -9.34 -1.50
C VAL A 203 -4.48 -9.75 -2.07
N ILE A 204 -3.44 -8.97 -1.78
CA ILE A 204 -2.07 -9.26 -2.19
C ILE A 204 -1.37 -9.96 -1.01
N ALA A 205 -0.99 -11.22 -1.22
CA ALA A 205 -0.18 -11.97 -0.27
C ALA A 205 1.26 -11.44 -0.22
N ASN A 206 1.82 -11.26 0.98
CA ASN A 206 3.18 -10.77 1.14
C ASN A 206 3.94 -11.51 2.25
N GLY A 207 5.18 -11.88 1.94
CA GLY A 207 6.15 -12.49 2.85
C GLY A 207 6.66 -13.85 2.35
N ASP A 208 7.93 -14.14 2.62
CA ASP A 208 8.62 -15.41 2.28
C ASP A 208 8.69 -15.82 0.80
N ILE A 209 8.30 -14.95 -0.13
CA ILE A 209 8.56 -15.12 -1.56
C ILE A 209 10.04 -14.86 -1.85
N LYS A 210 10.78 -15.90 -2.26
CA LYS A 210 12.21 -15.82 -2.58
C LYS A 210 12.47 -16.15 -4.05
N THR A 211 11.59 -16.92 -4.67
CA THR A 211 11.68 -17.39 -6.05
C THR A 211 10.31 -17.39 -6.71
N LEU A 212 10.25 -17.47 -8.05
CA LEU A 212 9.00 -17.62 -8.79
C LEU A 212 8.24 -18.91 -8.48
N ARG A 213 8.89 -19.92 -7.87
CA ARG A 213 8.22 -21.16 -7.47
C ARG A 213 7.38 -21.01 -6.19
N ASP A 214 7.59 -19.93 -5.45
CA ASP A 214 6.85 -19.63 -4.23
C ASP A 214 5.53 -18.89 -4.51
N VAL A 215 5.30 -18.47 -5.77
CA VAL A 215 4.14 -17.69 -6.25
C VAL A 215 3.21 -18.58 -7.06
#